data_AF-A0A7K4T9G7-F1
#
_entry.id   AF-A0A7K4T9G7-F1
#
_cell.length_a   1.000
_cell.length_b   1.000
_cell.length_c   1.000
_cell.angle_alpha   90.00
_cell.angle_beta   90.00
_cell.angle_gamma   90.00
#
_symmetry.space_group_name_H-M   'P 1'
#
loop_
_entity.id
_entity.type
_entity.pdbx_description
1 polymer ?
#
loop_
_entity_poly.entity_id
_entity_poly.type
_entity_poly.pdbx_seq_one_letter_code
_entity_poly.pdbx_strand_id
1 'polypeptide(L)'
;RGISSDERPKRPLTAYFRFLKEHHSAFRQKNPEMSNMDLVKKIAGAWKELPASQKQVYEEARKTDWQRYAEQLAAYKAQLSPAQAAALKEERRKRLAKRRSFRAKREMTVLGKPKRPRSGFNIFVSENFQESKGISPVAKLKQLFDTWQKLSISQKQPYLQLAEDDKVRYENEMKSWEAKMVELGREDLIRSRKQKPKKNTAETETAKASSRESKAKSKLKKSEE
;
A
#
# COMPACT_ATOMS: atom_id res chain seq x y z
N ARG A 1 4.15 12.64 -24.56
CA ARG A 1 4.05 11.32 -23.89
C ARG A 1 4.93 11.38 -22.64
N GLY A 2 4.41 11.05 -21.46
CA GLY A 2 5.18 11.16 -20.21
C GLY A 2 6.24 10.05 -20.14
N ILE A 3 7.47 10.41 -19.77
CA ILE A 3 8.57 9.46 -19.57
C ILE A 3 8.19 8.53 -18.41
N SER A 4 7.97 7.26 -18.73
CA SER A 4 7.71 6.20 -17.74
C SER A 4 9.04 5.71 -17.17
N SER A 5 9.05 5.28 -15.90
CA SER A 5 10.22 4.63 -15.29
C SER A 5 10.68 3.35 -16.00
N ASP A 6 9.93 2.86 -16.99
CA ASP A 6 10.26 1.72 -17.85
C ASP A 6 11.27 2.05 -18.96
N GLU A 7 11.42 3.32 -19.35
CA GLU A 7 12.43 3.77 -20.34
C GLU A 7 13.85 3.82 -19.75
N ARG A 8 13.96 3.77 -18.42
CA ARG A 8 15.24 3.74 -17.73
C ARG A 8 15.93 2.39 -17.96
N PRO A 9 17.21 2.35 -18.39
CA PRO A 9 17.97 1.11 -18.49
C PRO A 9 17.90 0.30 -17.19
N LYS A 10 17.62 -1.00 -17.33
CA LYS A 10 17.53 -1.95 -16.20
C LYS A 10 18.92 -2.50 -15.90
N ARG A 11 19.19 -2.75 -14.61
CA ARG A 11 20.47 -3.35 -14.20
C ARG A 11 20.61 -4.73 -14.84
N PRO A 12 21.80 -5.11 -15.31
CA PRO A 12 22.01 -6.42 -15.91
C PRO A 12 21.93 -7.52 -14.85
N LEU A 13 21.75 -8.75 -15.32
CA LEU A 13 21.70 -9.92 -14.45
C LEU A 13 23.09 -10.17 -13.84
N THR A 14 23.10 -10.62 -12.59
CA THR A 14 24.32 -11.17 -11.97
C THR A 14 24.69 -12.50 -12.63
N ALA A 15 25.94 -12.96 -12.46
CA ALA A 15 26.41 -14.25 -12.98
C ALA A 15 25.45 -15.42 -12.66
N TYR A 16 25.03 -15.55 -11.39
CA TYR A 16 24.07 -16.57 -10.98
C TYR A 16 22.71 -16.46 -11.68
N PHE A 17 22.08 -15.28 -11.70
CA PHE A 17 20.79 -15.09 -12.38
C PHE A 17 20.87 -15.30 -13.90
N ARG A 18 22.04 -15.08 -14.52
CA ARG A 18 22.29 -15.41 -15.92
C ARG A 18 22.30 -16.93 -16.11
N PHE A 19 23.06 -17.66 -15.29
CA PHE A 19 23.03 -19.13 -15.25
C PHE A 19 21.62 -19.66 -14.99
N LEU A 20 20.91 -19.11 -13.99
CA LEU A 20 19.54 -19.51 -13.68
C LEU A 20 18.63 -19.32 -14.90
N LYS A 21 18.68 -18.17 -15.58
CA LYS A 21 17.83 -17.90 -16.75
C LYS A 21 18.09 -18.89 -17.88
N GLU A 22 19.35 -19.24 -18.13
CA GLU A 22 19.76 -20.19 -19.18
C GLU A 22 19.31 -21.62 -18.87
N HIS A 23 19.51 -22.07 -17.62
CA HIS A 23 19.28 -23.46 -17.23
C HIS A 23 17.84 -23.74 -16.74
N HIS A 24 17.06 -22.71 -16.42
CA HIS A 24 15.72 -22.89 -15.84
C HIS A 24 14.79 -23.73 -16.72
N SER A 25 14.77 -23.52 -18.03
CA SER A 25 13.92 -24.29 -18.96
C SER A 25 14.30 -25.77 -19.00
N ALA A 26 15.59 -26.08 -19.11
CA ALA A 26 16.11 -27.45 -19.11
C ALA A 26 15.80 -28.17 -17.79
N PHE A 27 15.97 -27.47 -16.66
CA PHE A 27 15.60 -28.02 -15.35
C PHE A 27 14.08 -28.24 -15.26
N ARG A 28 13.25 -27.32 -15.78
CA ARG A 28 11.79 -27.48 -15.76
C ARG A 28 11.34 -28.68 -16.59
N GLN A 29 11.91 -28.86 -17.78
CA GLN A 29 11.59 -30.01 -18.65
C GLN A 29 11.95 -31.34 -17.98
N LYS A 30 13.07 -31.40 -17.24
CA LYS A 30 13.47 -32.60 -16.48
C LYS A 30 12.68 -32.80 -15.19
N ASN A 31 12.00 -31.77 -14.68
CA ASN A 31 11.27 -31.81 -13.41
C ASN A 31 9.89 -31.10 -13.59
N PRO A 32 9.01 -31.61 -14.47
CA PRO A 32 7.78 -30.91 -14.85
C PRO A 32 6.75 -30.83 -13.73
N GLU A 33 6.79 -31.74 -12.75
CA GLU A 33 5.90 -31.74 -11.57
C GLU A 33 6.44 -30.91 -10.39
N MET A 34 7.70 -30.47 -10.46
CA MET A 34 8.35 -29.80 -9.34
C MET A 34 7.82 -28.36 -9.17
N SER A 35 7.71 -27.90 -7.92
CA SER A 35 7.40 -26.50 -7.64
C SER A 35 8.52 -25.60 -8.18
N ASN A 36 8.18 -24.39 -8.65
CA ASN A 36 9.20 -23.44 -9.10
C ASN A 36 10.20 -23.09 -7.98
N MET A 37 9.76 -23.09 -6.71
CA MET A 37 10.64 -22.81 -5.58
C MET A 37 11.72 -23.89 -5.46
N ASP A 38 11.33 -25.17 -5.52
CA ASP A 38 12.27 -26.28 -5.37
C ASP A 38 13.16 -26.42 -6.61
N LEU A 39 12.62 -26.11 -7.79
CA LEU A 39 13.39 -26.02 -9.02
C LEU A 39 14.53 -24.99 -8.91
N VAL A 40 14.21 -23.78 -8.45
CA VAL A 40 15.21 -22.71 -8.25
C VAL A 40 16.24 -23.11 -7.19
N LYS A 41 15.83 -23.78 -6.11
CA LYS A 41 16.77 -24.34 -5.11
C LYS A 41 17.71 -25.37 -5.74
N LYS A 42 17.22 -26.26 -6.59
CA LYS A 42 18.02 -27.26 -7.31
C LYS A 42 19.06 -26.60 -8.24
N ILE A 43 18.64 -25.58 -8.99
CA ILE A 43 19.54 -24.77 -9.83
C ILE A 43 20.57 -24.01 -8.97
N ALA A 44 20.17 -23.49 -7.81
CA ALA A 44 21.11 -22.86 -6.86
C ALA A 44 22.16 -23.85 -6.35
N GLY A 45 21.80 -25.11 -6.11
CA GLY A 45 22.73 -26.19 -5.80
C GLY A 45 23.73 -26.43 -6.94
N ALA A 46 23.22 -26.62 -8.17
CA ALA A 46 24.07 -26.81 -9.35
C ALA A 46 25.04 -25.65 -9.57
N TRP A 47 24.60 -24.41 -9.34
CA TRP A 47 25.50 -23.24 -9.38
C TRP A 47 26.60 -23.30 -8.33
N LYS A 48 26.32 -23.76 -7.10
CA LYS A 48 27.34 -23.88 -6.05
C LYS A 48 28.41 -24.90 -6.44
N GLU A 49 28.01 -26.02 -7.02
CA GLU A 49 28.89 -27.10 -7.48
C GLU A 49 29.65 -26.76 -8.77
N LEU A 50 29.19 -25.76 -9.53
CA LEU A 50 29.82 -25.36 -10.78
C LEU A 50 31.29 -24.97 -10.58
N PRO A 51 32.25 -25.48 -11.39
CA PRO A 51 33.66 -25.14 -11.30
C PRO A 51 33.91 -23.63 -11.44
N ALA A 52 34.98 -23.15 -10.80
CA ALA A 52 35.35 -21.73 -10.84
C ALA A 52 35.57 -21.22 -12.27
N SER A 53 36.17 -22.04 -13.13
CA SER A 53 36.38 -21.73 -14.56
C SER A 53 35.08 -21.49 -15.32
N GLN A 54 34.05 -22.30 -15.07
CA GLN A 54 32.74 -22.14 -15.70
C GLN A 54 31.97 -20.95 -15.10
N LYS A 55 32.06 -20.73 -13.78
CA LYS A 55 31.52 -19.53 -13.12
C LYS A 55 32.14 -18.25 -13.69
N GLN A 56 33.43 -18.27 -14.01
CA GLN A 56 34.16 -17.12 -14.52
C GLN A 56 33.58 -16.59 -15.83
N VAL A 57 33.15 -17.48 -16.74
CA VAL A 57 32.46 -17.10 -17.99
C VAL A 57 31.23 -16.22 -17.71
N TYR A 58 30.44 -16.57 -16.70
CA TYR A 58 29.26 -15.79 -16.30
C TYR A 58 29.63 -14.47 -15.61
N GLU A 59 30.71 -14.43 -14.83
CA GLU A 59 31.20 -13.19 -14.20
C GLU A 59 31.79 -12.22 -15.22
N GLU A 60 32.54 -12.70 -16.20
CA GLU A 60 33.04 -11.89 -17.31
C GLU A 60 31.90 -11.31 -18.12
N ALA A 61 30.92 -12.13 -18.48
CA ALA A 61 29.77 -11.65 -19.21
C ALA A 61 28.93 -10.63 -18.42
N ARG A 62 28.83 -10.80 -17.09
CA ARG A 62 28.24 -9.79 -16.20
C ARG A 62 29.04 -8.47 -16.23
N LYS A 63 30.39 -8.52 -16.21
CA LYS A 63 31.23 -7.31 -16.29
C LYS A 63 30.97 -6.55 -17.58
N THR A 64 30.94 -7.25 -18.72
CA THR A 64 30.65 -6.66 -20.03
C THR A 64 29.25 -6.04 -20.07
N ASP A 65 28.23 -6.75 -19.58
CA ASP A 65 26.87 -6.21 -19.49
C ASP A 65 26.79 -4.97 -18.59
N TRP A 66 27.59 -4.93 -17.52
CA TRP A 66 27.64 -3.80 -16.61
C TRP A 66 28.25 -2.56 -17.26
N GLN A 67 29.27 -2.72 -18.09
CA GLN A 67 29.85 -1.63 -18.89
C GLN A 67 28.81 -1.08 -19.87
N ARG A 68 28.16 -1.95 -20.67
CA ARG A 68 27.07 -1.55 -21.56
C ARG A 68 25.94 -0.84 -20.81
N TYR A 69 25.56 -1.36 -19.65
CA TYR A 69 24.54 -0.73 -18.80
C TYR A 69 24.94 0.67 -18.33
N ALA A 70 26.20 0.86 -17.95
CA ALA A 70 26.71 2.14 -17.49
C ALA A 70 26.65 3.19 -18.61
N GLU A 71 27.07 2.82 -19.82
CA GLU A 71 26.98 3.67 -21.02
C GLU A 71 25.53 4.04 -21.35
N GLN A 72 24.63 3.05 -21.41
CA GLN A 72 23.21 3.26 -21.66
C GLN A 72 22.57 4.17 -20.60
N LEU A 73 22.93 3.99 -19.32
CA LEU A 73 22.41 4.81 -18.24
C LEU A 73 22.97 6.24 -18.30
N ALA A 74 24.22 6.42 -18.70
CA ALA A 74 24.82 7.75 -18.89
C ALA A 74 24.11 8.49 -20.03
N ALA A 75 23.94 7.85 -21.19
CA ALA A 75 23.20 8.39 -22.32
C ALA A 75 21.76 8.75 -21.95
N TYR A 76 21.05 7.84 -21.27
CA TYR A 76 19.69 8.09 -20.79
C TYR A 76 19.62 9.30 -19.85
N LYS A 77 20.56 9.43 -18.91
CA LYS A 77 20.60 10.58 -17.99
C LYS A 77 20.90 11.89 -18.70
N ALA A 78 21.77 11.88 -19.72
CA ALA A 78 22.11 13.06 -20.50
C ALA A 78 20.92 13.57 -21.33
N GLN A 79 20.02 12.67 -21.75
CA GLN A 79 18.80 13.02 -22.49
C GLN A 79 17.69 13.62 -21.62
N LEU A 80 17.77 13.50 -20.29
CA LEU A 80 16.69 13.95 -19.39
C LEU A 80 16.78 15.45 -19.09
N SER A 81 15.64 16.13 -19.22
CA SER A 81 15.45 17.48 -18.67
C SER A 81 15.49 17.45 -17.13
N PRO A 82 15.93 18.52 -16.45
CA PRO A 82 15.87 18.65 -14.99
C PRO A 82 14.47 18.35 -14.41
N ALA A 83 13.41 18.78 -15.10
CA ALA A 83 12.03 18.53 -14.68
C ALA A 83 11.67 17.02 -14.75
N GLN A 84 12.11 16.33 -15.80
CA GLN A 84 11.88 14.90 -15.97
C GLN A 84 12.68 14.08 -14.94
N ALA A 85 13.93 14.47 -14.69
CA ALA A 85 14.76 13.85 -13.66
C ALA A 85 14.15 14.01 -12.26
N ALA A 86 13.59 15.19 -11.94
CA ALA A 86 12.88 15.44 -10.70
C ALA A 86 11.60 14.59 -10.58
N ALA A 87 10.81 14.48 -11.65
CA ALA A 87 9.61 13.64 -11.70
C ALA A 87 9.94 12.16 -11.45
N LEU A 88 10.98 11.62 -12.09
CA LEU A 88 11.43 10.24 -11.87
C LEU A 88 11.92 9.99 -10.43
N LYS A 89 12.60 10.98 -9.82
CA LYS A 89 13.01 10.92 -8.41
C LYS A 89 11.80 10.89 -7.48
N GLU A 90 10.77 11.68 -7.78
CA GLU A 90 9.54 11.76 -7.02
C GLU A 90 8.69 10.49 -7.14
N GLU A 91 8.56 9.94 -8.34
CA GLU A 91 7.92 8.64 -8.61
C GLU A 91 8.63 7.52 -7.83
N ARG A 92 9.97 7.48 -7.87
CA ARG A 92 10.76 6.51 -7.10
C ARG A 92 10.51 6.65 -5.59
N ARG A 93 10.47 7.88 -5.07
CA ARG A 93 10.16 8.17 -3.66
C ARG A 93 8.77 7.65 -3.28
N LYS A 94 7.74 7.96 -4.09
CA LYS A 94 6.37 7.47 -3.89
C LYS A 94 6.31 5.94 -3.89
N ARG A 95 6.96 5.28 -4.85
CA ARG A 95 7.01 3.82 -4.94
C ARG A 95 7.68 3.18 -3.72
N LEU A 96 8.80 3.74 -3.26
CA LEU A 96 9.48 3.25 -2.05
C LEU A 96 8.65 3.48 -0.79
N ALA A 97 8.01 4.65 -0.66
CA ALA A 97 7.11 4.95 0.46
C ALA A 97 5.91 3.97 0.50
N LYS A 98 5.29 3.70 -0.66
CA LYS A 98 4.23 2.69 -0.80
C LYS A 98 4.71 1.29 -0.39
N ARG A 99 5.90 0.86 -0.84
CA ARG A 99 6.46 -0.43 -0.43
C ARG A 99 6.75 -0.49 1.08
N ARG A 100 7.26 0.60 1.67
CA ARG A 100 7.47 0.69 3.13
C ARG A 100 6.15 0.61 3.89
N SER A 101 5.11 1.32 3.46
CA SER A 101 3.80 1.27 4.13
C SER A 101 3.14 -0.11 4.02
N PHE A 102 3.28 -0.80 2.88
CA PHE A 102 2.83 -2.20 2.78
C PHE A 102 3.60 -3.15 3.69
N ARG A 103 4.93 -3.01 3.79
CA ARG A 103 5.74 -3.83 4.70
C ARG A 103 5.33 -3.60 6.16
N ALA A 104 5.19 -2.35 6.57
CA ALA A 104 4.73 -2.00 7.91
C ALA A 104 3.32 -2.54 8.19
N LYS A 105 2.38 -2.41 7.23
CA LYS A 105 1.03 -2.98 7.37
C LYS A 105 1.06 -4.50 7.51
N ARG A 106 1.87 -5.20 6.71
CA ARG A 106 2.02 -6.66 6.79
C ARG A 106 2.62 -7.08 8.13
N GLU A 107 3.61 -6.36 8.63
CA GLU A 107 4.17 -6.57 9.96
C GLU A 107 3.09 -6.45 11.04
N MET A 108 2.26 -5.40 10.99
CA MET A 108 1.14 -5.28 11.95
C MET A 108 0.14 -6.43 11.85
N THR A 109 -0.11 -6.96 10.65
CA THR A 109 -0.97 -8.15 10.47
C THR A 109 -0.33 -9.41 11.06
N VAL A 110 0.97 -9.63 10.84
CA VAL A 110 1.71 -10.78 11.38
C VAL A 110 1.78 -10.72 12.90
N LEU A 111 1.94 -9.51 13.48
CA LEU A 111 1.90 -9.29 14.93
C LEU A 111 0.48 -9.35 15.51
N GLY A 112 -0.54 -9.64 14.70
CA GLY A 112 -1.92 -9.79 15.16
C GLY A 112 -2.53 -8.50 15.72
N LYS A 113 -2.13 -7.32 15.21
CA LYS A 113 -2.67 -6.05 15.71
C LYS A 113 -4.20 -6.02 15.57
N PRO A 114 -4.94 -5.72 16.64
CA PRO A 114 -6.39 -5.60 16.62
C PRO A 114 -6.91 -4.68 15.52
N LYS A 115 -7.98 -5.11 14.83
CA LYS A 115 -8.66 -4.27 13.84
C LYS A 115 -9.39 -3.13 14.54
N ARG A 116 -9.39 -1.96 13.90
CA ARG A 116 -10.09 -0.76 14.40
C ARG A 116 -11.57 -1.03 14.66
N PRO A 117 -12.17 -0.32 15.62
CA PRO A 117 -13.58 -0.52 15.94
C PRO A 117 -14.45 -0.18 14.74
N ARG A 118 -15.47 -1.01 14.50
CA ARG A 118 -16.45 -0.83 13.44
C ARG A 118 -17.45 0.25 13.83
N SER A 119 -17.75 1.16 12.90
CA SER A 119 -18.85 2.11 13.10
C SER A 119 -20.20 1.42 12.86
N GLY A 120 -21.29 2.00 13.38
CA GLY A 120 -22.63 1.43 13.17
C GLY A 120 -22.98 1.29 11.68
N PHE A 121 -22.53 2.24 10.84
CA PHE A 121 -22.66 2.11 9.39
C PHE A 121 -21.86 0.94 8.82
N ASN A 122 -20.64 0.65 9.34
CA ASN A 122 -19.88 -0.51 8.87
C ASN A 122 -20.56 -1.83 9.21
N ILE A 123 -21.21 -1.90 10.37
CA ILE A 123 -21.97 -3.07 10.82
C ILE A 123 -23.22 -3.24 9.94
N PHE A 124 -24.00 -2.17 9.75
CA PHE A 124 -25.12 -2.14 8.82
C PHE A 124 -24.73 -2.59 7.41
N VAL A 125 -23.62 -2.04 6.86
CA VAL A 125 -23.12 -2.46 5.55
C VAL A 125 -22.75 -3.95 5.58
N SER A 126 -22.05 -4.45 6.60
CA SER A 126 -21.66 -5.88 6.60
C SER A 126 -22.84 -6.83 6.58
N GLU A 127 -23.97 -6.47 7.18
CA GLU A 127 -25.20 -7.28 7.18
C GLU A 127 -25.97 -7.15 5.86
N ASN A 128 -26.08 -5.93 5.33
CA ASN A 128 -26.95 -5.64 4.19
C ASN A 128 -26.23 -5.71 2.82
N PHE A 129 -24.89 -5.88 2.79
CA PHE A 129 -24.13 -5.83 1.54
C PHE A 129 -24.42 -7.00 0.60
N GLN A 130 -24.63 -8.20 1.14
CA GLN A 130 -24.96 -9.39 0.34
C GLN A 130 -26.32 -9.22 -0.34
N GLU A 131 -27.31 -8.72 0.39
CA GLU A 131 -28.70 -8.55 -0.06
C GLU A 131 -28.91 -7.32 -0.96
N SER A 132 -27.99 -6.35 -0.93
CA SER A 132 -28.07 -5.14 -1.75
C SER A 132 -28.00 -5.44 -3.26
N LYS A 133 -28.92 -4.83 -4.02
CA LYS A 133 -29.05 -4.99 -5.48
C LYS A 133 -28.18 -3.97 -6.22
N GLY A 134 -27.10 -4.43 -6.85
CA GLY A 134 -26.27 -3.54 -7.66
C GLY A 134 -25.24 -4.31 -8.50
N ILE A 135 -24.96 -3.77 -9.68
CA ILE A 135 -24.06 -4.39 -10.69
C ILE A 135 -22.60 -4.36 -10.23
N SER A 136 -22.23 -3.34 -9.44
CA SER A 136 -20.87 -3.14 -8.93
C SER A 136 -20.87 -2.95 -7.40
N PRO A 137 -19.84 -3.46 -6.68
CA PRO A 137 -19.64 -3.19 -5.25
C PRO A 137 -19.72 -1.71 -4.87
N VAL A 138 -19.27 -0.81 -5.75
CA VAL A 138 -19.32 0.64 -5.51
C VAL A 138 -20.76 1.17 -5.58
N ALA A 139 -21.53 0.67 -6.54
CA ALA A 139 -22.95 1.04 -6.68
C ALA A 139 -23.78 0.53 -5.48
N LYS A 140 -23.52 -0.70 -5.04
CA LYS A 140 -24.12 -1.30 -3.84
C LYS A 140 -23.83 -0.45 -2.59
N LEU A 141 -22.57 -0.06 -2.38
CA LEU A 141 -22.19 0.76 -1.22
C LEU A 141 -22.85 2.14 -1.24
N LYS A 142 -22.98 2.76 -2.42
CA LYS A 142 -23.67 4.04 -2.57
C LYS A 142 -25.14 3.93 -2.16
N GLN A 143 -25.83 2.90 -2.62
CA GLN A 143 -27.22 2.66 -2.23
C GLN A 143 -27.36 2.39 -0.74
N LEU A 144 -26.48 1.57 -0.15
CA LEU A 144 -26.49 1.32 1.29
C LEU A 144 -26.22 2.59 2.11
N PHE A 145 -25.40 3.50 1.60
CA PHE A 145 -25.21 4.79 2.22
C PHE A 145 -26.51 5.63 2.17
N ASP A 146 -27.18 5.65 1.03
CA ASP A 146 -28.45 6.37 0.86
C ASP A 146 -29.56 5.78 1.74
N THR A 147 -29.65 4.45 1.87
CA THR A 147 -30.59 3.80 2.79
C THR A 147 -30.27 4.12 4.23
N TRP A 148 -29.00 4.02 4.64
CA TRP A 148 -28.56 4.41 5.98
C TRP A 148 -28.91 5.85 6.32
N GLN A 149 -28.75 6.81 5.39
CA GLN A 149 -29.14 8.20 5.65
C GLN A 149 -30.64 8.33 5.94
N LYS A 150 -31.48 7.61 5.20
CA LYS A 150 -32.95 7.62 5.35
C LYS A 150 -33.47 6.89 6.58
N LEU A 151 -32.69 5.98 7.19
CA LEU A 151 -33.10 5.29 8.41
C LEU A 151 -33.29 6.29 9.57
N SER A 152 -34.35 6.07 10.35
CA SER A 152 -34.61 6.84 11.56
C SER A 152 -33.54 6.58 12.63
N ILE A 153 -33.48 7.46 13.63
CA ILE A 153 -32.57 7.29 14.76
C ILE A 153 -32.86 5.98 15.51
N SER A 154 -34.14 5.61 15.67
CA SER A 154 -34.55 4.36 16.31
C SER A 154 -34.09 3.13 15.52
N GLN A 155 -34.20 3.14 14.19
CA GLN A 155 -33.71 2.06 13.33
C GLN A 155 -32.18 1.95 13.35
N LYS A 156 -31.48 3.07 13.57
CA LYS A 156 -30.02 3.10 13.71
C LYS A 156 -29.54 2.63 15.09
N GLN A 157 -30.37 2.70 16.14
CA GLN A 157 -29.96 2.41 17.51
C GLN A 157 -29.28 1.04 17.68
N PRO A 158 -29.81 -0.07 17.15
CA PRO A 158 -29.16 -1.38 17.31
C PRO A 158 -27.73 -1.39 16.76
N TYR A 159 -27.52 -0.80 15.58
CA TYR A 159 -26.19 -0.69 14.96
C TYR A 159 -25.26 0.24 15.73
N LEU A 160 -25.79 1.32 16.33
CA LEU A 160 -25.01 2.23 17.17
C LEU A 160 -24.59 1.56 18.48
N GLN A 161 -25.45 0.75 19.09
CA GLN A 161 -25.13 -0.06 20.26
C GLN A 161 -24.05 -1.09 19.94
N LEU A 162 -24.21 -1.86 18.86
CA LEU A 162 -23.18 -2.81 18.41
C LEU A 162 -21.83 -2.15 18.11
N ALA A 163 -21.84 -0.89 17.64
CA ALA A 163 -20.62 -0.13 17.42
C ALA A 163 -19.96 0.31 18.73
N GLU A 164 -20.74 0.56 19.79
CA GLU A 164 -20.22 0.83 21.13
C GLU A 164 -19.59 -0.44 21.73
N ASP A 165 -20.26 -1.58 21.60
CA ASP A 165 -19.70 -2.88 22.03
C ASP A 165 -18.40 -3.22 21.28
N ASP A 166 -18.32 -2.92 19.98
CA ASP A 166 -17.11 -3.14 19.19
C ASP A 166 -15.95 -2.20 19.59
N LYS A 167 -16.25 -1.02 20.16
CA LYS A 167 -15.22 -0.18 20.81
C LYS A 167 -14.68 -0.84 22.06
N VAL A 168 -15.55 -1.37 22.92
CA VAL A 168 -15.13 -2.09 24.15
C VAL A 168 -14.26 -3.30 23.78
N ARG A 169 -14.69 -4.10 22.79
CA ARG A 169 -13.88 -5.20 22.23
C ARG A 169 -12.49 -4.70 21.78
N TYR A 170 -12.45 -3.65 20.97
CA TYR A 170 -11.18 -3.09 20.46
C TYR A 170 -10.27 -2.61 21.59
N GLU A 171 -10.81 -1.94 22.61
CA GLU A 171 -10.04 -1.46 23.74
C GLU A 171 -9.42 -2.60 24.53
N ASN A 172 -10.18 -3.65 24.81
CA ASN A 172 -9.70 -4.83 25.52
C ASN A 172 -8.63 -5.57 24.69
N GLU A 173 -8.88 -5.83 23.41
CA GLU A 173 -7.89 -6.44 22.52
C GLU A 173 -6.61 -5.61 22.41
N MET A 174 -6.74 -4.28 22.31
CA MET A 174 -5.57 -3.40 22.22
C MET A 174 -4.76 -3.38 23.51
N LYS A 175 -5.40 -3.40 24.69
CA LYS A 175 -4.67 -3.49 25.97
C LYS A 175 -3.82 -4.76 26.03
N SER A 176 -4.43 -5.91 25.73
CA SER A 176 -3.71 -7.19 25.70
C SER A 176 -2.61 -7.22 24.64
N TRP A 177 -2.88 -6.66 23.46
CA TRP A 177 -1.89 -6.59 22.38
C TRP A 177 -0.72 -5.66 22.71
N GLU A 178 -0.97 -4.50 23.32
CA GLU A 178 0.08 -3.57 23.75
C GLU A 178 0.95 -4.18 24.85
N ALA A 179 0.35 -4.88 25.82
CA ALA A 179 1.10 -5.63 26.83
C ALA A 179 2.02 -6.68 26.19
N LYS A 180 1.51 -7.45 25.21
CA LYS A 180 2.32 -8.41 24.44
C LYS A 180 3.46 -7.73 23.67
N MET A 181 3.24 -6.52 23.14
CA MET A 181 4.31 -5.79 22.43
C MET A 181 5.41 -5.31 23.39
N VAL A 182 5.07 -4.91 24.63
CA VAL A 182 6.07 -4.60 25.67
C VAL A 182 6.91 -5.84 25.98
N GLU A 183 6.26 -6.99 26.20
CA GLU A 183 6.95 -8.25 26.50
C GLU A 183 7.92 -8.67 25.38
N LEU A 184 7.56 -8.41 24.12
CA LEU A 184 8.40 -8.67 22.95
C LEU A 184 9.46 -7.56 22.69
N GLY A 185 9.58 -6.56 23.56
CA GLY A 185 10.51 -5.43 23.40
C GLY A 185 10.18 -4.48 22.25
N ARG A 186 8.94 -4.50 21.75
CA ARG A 186 8.42 -3.71 20.62
C ARG A 186 7.57 -2.53 21.08
N GLU A 187 8.10 -1.79 22.04
CA GLU A 187 7.43 -0.59 22.59
C GLU A 187 7.21 0.51 21.54
N ASP A 188 8.00 0.49 20.45
CA ASP A 188 7.84 1.36 19.27
C ASP A 188 6.44 1.29 18.64
N LEU A 189 5.70 0.20 18.88
CA LEU A 189 4.40 -0.08 18.27
C LEU A 189 3.19 0.29 19.15
N ILE A 190 3.43 0.71 20.39
CA ILE A 190 2.40 1.07 21.37
C ILE A 190 1.83 2.45 21.04
N ARG A 191 0.53 2.66 21.28
CA ARG A 191 -0.08 3.97 21.06
C ARG A 191 0.53 4.99 22.02
N SER A 192 1.07 6.08 21.48
CA SER A 192 1.46 7.23 22.31
C SER A 192 0.22 7.81 23.00
N ARG A 193 0.24 7.91 24.33
CA ARG A 193 -0.84 8.45 25.18
C ARG A 193 -1.05 9.96 25.02
N LYS A 194 -0.43 10.62 24.04
CA LYS A 194 -0.75 12.02 23.70
C LYS A 194 -2.14 12.06 23.05
N GLN A 195 -3.17 12.16 23.88
CA GLN A 195 -4.52 12.46 23.43
C GLN A 195 -4.49 13.71 22.55
N LYS A 196 -5.00 13.61 21.32
CA LYS A 196 -5.29 14.81 20.53
C LYS A 196 -6.39 15.58 21.27
N PRO A 197 -6.24 16.89 21.51
CA PRO A 197 -7.32 17.67 22.09
C PRO A 197 -8.57 17.51 21.22
N LYS A 198 -9.70 17.15 21.84
CA LYS A 198 -11.01 17.14 21.18
C LYS A 198 -11.23 18.56 20.66
N LYS A 199 -11.23 18.74 19.34
CA LYS A 199 -11.56 20.02 18.73
C LYS A 199 -13.04 20.26 19.01
N ASN A 200 -13.37 21.18 19.91
CA ASN A 200 -14.75 21.55 20.22
C ASN A 200 -15.44 21.99 18.93
N THR A 201 -16.52 21.31 18.56
CA THR A 201 -17.25 21.49 17.30
C THR A 201 -17.98 22.84 17.21
N ALA A 202 -18.12 23.57 18.33
CA ALA A 202 -18.85 24.84 18.40
C ALA A 202 -18.20 26.00 17.60
N GLU A 203 -16.87 26.05 17.49
CA GLU A 203 -16.19 27.14 16.75
C GLU A 203 -16.17 26.94 15.23
N THR A 204 -16.43 25.72 14.76
CA THR A 204 -16.44 25.43 13.32
C THR A 204 -17.72 25.87 12.61
N GLU A 205 -18.81 26.09 13.35
CA GLU A 205 -20.08 26.53 12.76
C GLU A 205 -20.12 28.06 12.56
N THR A 206 -19.55 28.84 13.49
CA THR A 206 -19.45 30.31 13.38
C THR A 206 -18.52 30.73 12.24
N ALA A 207 -17.40 30.03 12.04
CA ALA A 207 -16.48 30.28 10.91
C ALA A 207 -17.10 29.90 9.55
N LYS A 208 -17.99 28.90 9.50
CA LYS A 208 -18.66 28.46 8.27
C LYS A 208 -19.87 29.35 7.91
N ALA A 209 -20.51 29.97 8.90
CA ALA A 209 -21.55 30.99 8.68
C ALA A 209 -20.96 32.29 8.11
N SER A 210 -19.86 32.79 8.69
CA SER A 210 -19.17 34.00 8.23
C SER A 210 -18.61 33.88 6.79
N SER A 211 -18.09 32.70 6.42
CA SER A 211 -17.63 32.45 5.03
C SER A 211 -18.76 32.26 4.00
N ARG A 212 -19.99 31.94 4.43
CA ARG A 212 -21.16 31.89 3.53
C ARG A 212 -21.73 33.28 3.27
N GLU A 213 -21.68 34.17 4.27
CA GLU A 213 -22.18 35.53 4.18
C GLU A 213 -21.31 36.41 3.26
N SER A 214 -19.98 36.27 3.36
CA SER A 214 -19.04 36.99 2.46
C SER A 214 -19.18 36.55 1.00
N LYS A 215 -19.50 35.27 0.76
CA LYS A 215 -19.69 34.71 -0.59
C LYS A 215 -21.06 35.05 -1.20
N ALA A 216 -22.05 35.38 -0.38
CA ALA A 216 -23.34 35.90 -0.84
C ALA A 216 -23.24 37.38 -1.24
N LYS A 217 -22.54 38.19 -0.45
CA LYS A 217 -22.31 39.62 -0.75
C LYS A 217 -21.47 39.84 -2.00
N SER A 218 -20.51 38.96 -2.29
CA SER A 218 -19.71 39.05 -3.54
C SER A 218 -20.48 38.62 -4.80
N LYS A 219 -21.59 37.88 -4.66
CA LYS A 219 -22.42 37.46 -5.80
C LYS A 219 -23.47 38.51 -6.16
N LEU A 220 -24.00 39.25 -5.19
CA LEU A 220 -24.94 40.35 -5.44
C LEU A 220 -24.26 41.55 -6.13
N LYS A 221 -23.00 41.83 -5.79
CA LYS A 221 -22.24 42.92 -6.42
C LYS A 221 -21.83 42.66 -7.87
N LYS A 222 -22.03 41.44 -8.38
CA LYS A 222 -21.66 41.03 -9.75
C LYS A 222 -22.87 40.92 -10.69
N SER A 223 -24.06 41.29 -10.21
CA SER A 223 -25.31 41.31 -10.97
C SER A 223 -25.86 42.72 -11.21
N GLU A 224 -25.14 43.76 -10.77
CA GLU A 224 -25.49 45.18 -10.96
C GLU A 224 -24.44 45.95 -11.81
N GLU A 225 -23.56 45.23 -12.52
CA GLU A 225 -22.60 45.79 -13.48
C GLU A 225 -22.74 45.09 -14.83
#